data_AF-A0A9D7SB88-F1
#
_entry.id   AF-A0A9D7SB88-F1
#
_cell.length_a   1.000
_cell.length_b   1.000
_cell.length_c   1.000
_cell.angle_alpha   90.00
_cell.angle_beta   90.00
_cell.angle_gamma   90.00
#
_symmetry.space_group_name_H-M   'P 1'
#
loop_
_entity.id
_entity.type
_entity.pdbx_description
1 polymer ?
#
loop_
_entity_poly.entity_id
_entity_poly.type
_entity_poly.pdbx_seq_one_letter_code
_entity_poly.pdbx_strand_id
1 'polypeptide(L)'
;MYRTLIIFATFISSIFYLHAQTSCDEIMDNVMNNGDRQASYCCFNSDFLTGVKFYSLDIENQTYYFALVQFNYGKWYIYQVPKSSKRDFSLSAYGDQAGEAFHDYIHAYRNSLGCAPEFR
;
A
#
# COMPACT_ATOMS: atom_id res chain seq x y z
N MET A 1 13.74 -53.54 0.54
CA MET A 1 12.52 -52.84 0.98
C MET A 1 12.75 -51.46 1.62
N TYR A 2 13.99 -51.02 1.89
CA TYR A 2 14.26 -49.67 2.45
C TYR A 2 14.55 -48.57 1.43
N ARG A 3 14.95 -48.93 0.19
CA ARG A 3 15.26 -47.95 -0.86
C ARG A 3 14.04 -47.19 -1.38
N THR A 4 12.87 -47.83 -1.41
CA THR A 4 11.62 -47.22 -1.88
C THR A 4 10.99 -46.26 -0.85
N LEU A 5 11.38 -46.36 0.42
CA LEU A 5 10.89 -45.53 1.53
C LEU A 5 11.60 -44.17 1.65
N ILE A 6 12.82 -44.05 1.12
CA ILE A 6 13.60 -42.80 1.21
C ILE A 6 13.11 -41.76 0.19
N ILE A 7 12.57 -42.20 -0.95
CA ILE A 7 12.09 -41.29 -2.01
C ILE A 7 10.78 -40.57 -1.62
N PHE A 8 9.98 -41.18 -0.73
CA PHE A 8 8.74 -40.57 -0.25
C PHE A 8 8.96 -39.46 0.79
N ALA A 9 10.10 -39.45 1.48
CA ALA A 9 10.39 -38.49 2.55
C ALA A 9 10.84 -37.11 2.03
N THR A 10 11.31 -37.01 0.79
CA THR A 10 11.80 -35.75 0.21
C THR A 10 10.74 -34.95 -0.55
N PHE A 11 9.51 -35.46 -0.67
CA PHE A 11 8.45 -34.77 -1.43
C PHE A 11 7.54 -33.86 -0.57
N ILE A 12 7.65 -33.94 0.77
CA ILE A 12 6.72 -33.25 1.69
C ILE A 12 7.27 -31.89 2.16
N SER A 13 8.55 -31.57 1.95
CA SER A 13 9.11 -30.28 2.41
C SER A 13 8.90 -29.10 1.44
N SER A 14 8.28 -29.32 0.28
CA SER A 14 8.16 -28.30 -0.76
C SER A 14 6.84 -27.51 -0.75
N ILE A 15 5.92 -27.78 0.19
CA ILE A 15 4.53 -27.28 0.11
C ILE A 15 4.31 -25.97 0.91
N PHE A 16 5.30 -25.48 1.68
CA PHE A 16 5.04 -24.38 2.63
C PHE A 16 5.60 -22.99 2.26
N TYR A 17 5.91 -22.73 0.99
CA TYR A 17 6.32 -21.38 0.55
C TYR A 17 5.52 -20.88 -0.66
N LEU A 18 4.20 -21.10 -0.66
CA LEU A 18 3.30 -20.31 -1.51
C LEU A 18 2.85 -19.06 -0.73
N HIS A 19 3.77 -18.13 -0.48
CA HIS A 19 3.34 -16.74 -0.47
C HIS A 19 3.20 -16.36 -1.95
N ALA A 20 1.98 -16.37 -2.47
CA ALA A 20 1.70 -15.61 -3.67
C ALA A 20 2.09 -14.16 -3.34
N GLN A 21 3.23 -13.69 -3.84
CA GLN A 21 3.59 -12.29 -3.74
C GLN A 21 2.66 -11.53 -4.68
N THR A 22 1.49 -11.14 -4.18
CA THR A 22 0.59 -10.21 -4.88
C THR A 22 1.40 -8.96 -5.18
N SER A 23 1.41 -8.54 -6.45
CA SER A 23 2.20 -7.38 -6.85
C SER A 23 1.58 -6.09 -6.30
N CYS A 24 2.38 -5.05 -6.09
CA CYS A 24 1.87 -3.75 -5.64
C CYS A 24 0.83 -3.16 -6.61
N ASP A 25 1.01 -3.41 -7.90
CA ASP A 25 0.05 -2.98 -8.93
C ASP A 25 -1.27 -3.74 -8.79
N GLU A 26 -1.23 -5.06 -8.53
CA GLU A 26 -2.43 -5.87 -8.31
C GLU A 26 -3.18 -5.47 -7.02
N ILE A 27 -2.46 -5.17 -5.92
CA ILE A 27 -3.09 -4.63 -4.70
C ILE A 27 -3.74 -3.28 -5.00
N MET A 28 -3.03 -2.40 -5.71
CA MET A 28 -3.52 -1.08 -6.06
C MET A 28 -4.75 -1.15 -6.96
N ASP A 29 -4.74 -2.01 -7.98
CA ASP A 29 -5.85 -2.24 -8.89
C ASP A 29 -7.07 -2.81 -8.14
N ASN A 30 -6.86 -3.76 -7.24
CA ASN A 30 -7.93 -4.30 -6.40
C ASN A 30 -8.57 -3.21 -5.53
N VAL A 31 -7.76 -2.38 -4.86
CA VAL A 31 -8.25 -1.26 -4.03
C VAL A 31 -8.97 -0.22 -4.88
N MET A 32 -8.49 0.08 -6.08
CA MET A 32 -9.13 1.06 -6.97
C MET A 32 -10.46 0.58 -7.54
N ASN A 33 -10.59 -0.72 -7.83
CA ASN A 33 -11.78 -1.31 -8.45
C ASN A 33 -12.86 -1.73 -7.44
N ASN A 34 -12.45 -2.20 -6.27
CA ASN A 34 -13.36 -2.76 -5.26
C ASN A 34 -13.47 -1.90 -4.00
N GLY A 35 -12.60 -0.90 -3.82
CA GLY A 35 -12.60 -0.02 -2.66
C GLY A 35 -13.45 1.24 -2.87
N ASP A 36 -14.00 1.74 -1.77
CA ASP A 36 -14.71 3.01 -1.73
C ASP A 36 -13.72 4.18 -1.65
N ARG A 37 -13.75 5.06 -2.66
CA ARG A 37 -12.95 6.28 -2.64
C ARG A 37 -13.45 7.24 -1.57
N GLN A 38 -12.60 7.55 -0.60
CA GLN A 38 -12.90 8.39 0.55
C GLN A 38 -12.57 9.87 0.33
N ALA A 39 -11.47 10.16 -0.38
CA ALA A 39 -11.03 11.52 -0.65
C ALA A 39 -10.01 11.56 -1.81
N SER A 40 -9.83 12.75 -2.38
CA SER A 40 -8.80 13.02 -3.36
C SER A 40 -8.24 14.42 -3.17
N TYR A 41 -6.93 14.52 -3.10
CA TYR A 41 -6.17 15.76 -3.03
C TYR A 41 -5.22 15.79 -4.22
N CYS A 42 -5.17 16.90 -4.95
CA CYS A 42 -4.33 17.07 -6.13
C CYS A 42 -3.71 18.46 -6.13
N CYS A 43 -2.77 18.68 -7.06
CA CYS A 43 -2.24 20.01 -7.38
C CYS A 43 -1.61 20.70 -6.18
N PHE A 44 -0.82 19.97 -5.38
CA PHE A 44 0.05 20.60 -4.41
C PHE A 44 1.07 21.46 -5.17
N ASN A 45 1.41 22.65 -4.68
CA ASN A 45 2.52 23.45 -5.19
C ASN A 45 3.89 22.82 -4.89
N SER A 46 3.92 21.51 -4.63
CA SER A 46 5.09 20.74 -4.23
C SER A 46 5.69 20.08 -5.46
N ASP A 47 7.00 20.26 -5.64
CA ASP A 47 7.80 19.58 -6.67
C ASP A 47 7.91 18.06 -6.44
N PHE A 48 7.41 17.54 -5.32
CA PHE A 48 7.56 16.15 -4.90
C PHE A 48 6.24 15.38 -4.96
N LEU A 49 5.17 15.93 -4.36
CA LEU A 49 3.87 15.27 -4.22
C LEU A 49 2.87 15.87 -5.20
N THR A 50 2.37 15.10 -6.17
CA THR A 50 1.41 15.61 -7.17
C THR A 50 -0.03 15.20 -6.91
N GLY A 51 -0.26 14.18 -6.08
CA GLY A 51 -1.61 13.76 -5.70
C GLY A 51 -1.67 12.70 -4.61
N VAL A 52 -2.76 12.72 -3.83
CA VAL A 52 -3.07 11.72 -2.82
C VAL A 52 -4.55 11.33 -2.94
N LYS A 53 -4.85 10.03 -2.97
CA LYS A 53 -6.22 9.51 -2.93
C LYS A 53 -6.36 8.56 -1.75
N PHE A 54 -7.45 8.68 -1.01
CA PHE A 54 -7.76 7.77 0.08
C PHE A 54 -8.89 6.82 -0.31
N TYR A 55 -8.75 5.56 0.08
CA TYR A 55 -9.73 4.50 -0.15
C TYR A 55 -9.99 3.73 1.14
N SER A 56 -11.18 3.13 1.25
CA SER A 56 -11.46 2.06 2.20
C SER A 56 -11.89 0.81 1.45
N LEU A 57 -11.51 -0.36 1.95
CA LEU A 57 -11.89 -1.64 1.36
C LEU A 57 -12.30 -2.59 2.48
N ASP A 58 -13.48 -3.19 2.37
CA ASP A 58 -13.96 -4.17 3.33
C ASP A 58 -13.53 -5.57 2.89
N ILE A 59 -12.75 -6.25 3.73
CA ILE A 59 -12.29 -7.63 3.54
C ILE A 59 -12.68 -8.41 4.80
N GLU A 60 -13.44 -9.49 4.64
CA GLU A 60 -13.82 -10.38 5.74
C GLU A 60 -14.43 -9.65 6.96
N ASN A 61 -15.35 -8.71 6.71
CA ASN A 61 -15.99 -7.85 7.72
C ASN A 61 -15.04 -6.90 8.47
N GLN A 62 -13.84 -6.66 7.95
CA GLN A 62 -12.91 -5.66 8.45
C GLN A 62 -12.66 -4.58 7.40
N THR A 63 -12.72 -3.31 7.81
CA THR A 63 -12.42 -2.18 6.93
C THR A 63 -10.95 -1.83 6.97
N TYR A 64 -10.30 -1.89 5.82
CA TYR A 64 -8.92 -1.47 5.61
C TYR A 64 -8.86 -0.11 4.94
N TYR A 65 -7.84 0.69 5.24
CA TYR A 65 -7.69 2.04 4.70
C TYR A 65 -6.38 2.15 3.92
N PHE A 66 -6.46 2.80 2.76
CA PHE A 66 -5.34 2.93 1.85
C PHE A 66 -5.14 4.37 1.41
N ALA A 67 -3.88 4.75 1.23
CA ALA A 67 -3.48 5.98 0.56
C ALA A 67 -2.72 5.63 -0.72
N LEU A 68 -3.20 6.14 -1.85
CA LEU A 68 -2.50 6.11 -3.13
C LEU A 68 -1.83 7.45 -3.31
N VAL A 69 -0.52 7.45 -3.54
CA VAL A 69 0.32 8.65 -3.58
C VAL A 69 1.02 8.74 -4.92
N GLN A 70 0.94 9.89 -5.57
CA GLN A 70 1.60 10.17 -6.83
C GLN A 70 2.77 11.14 -6.61
N PHE A 71 3.96 10.74 -7.08
CA PHE A 71 5.14 11.61 -7.14
C PHE A 71 5.46 11.96 -8.60
N ASN A 72 5.88 13.20 -8.85
CA ASN A 72 6.41 13.70 -10.13
C ASN A 72 5.59 13.30 -11.38
N TYR A 73 4.26 13.38 -11.29
CA TYR A 73 3.29 13.13 -12.39
C TYR A 73 3.28 11.74 -13.05
N GLY A 74 4.06 10.76 -12.57
CA GLY A 74 4.26 9.51 -13.32
C GLY A 74 3.64 8.27 -12.69
N LYS A 75 3.97 7.99 -11.42
CA LYS A 75 3.67 6.70 -10.79
C LYS A 75 2.90 6.87 -9.48
N TRP A 76 1.87 6.05 -9.33
CA TRP A 76 1.12 5.90 -8.09
C TRP A 76 1.74 4.79 -7.24
N TYR A 77 1.75 5.00 -5.94
CA TYR A 77 2.24 4.06 -4.94
C TYR A 77 1.18 3.89 -3.87
N ILE A 78 1.00 2.65 -3.40
CA ILE A 78 -0.03 2.32 -2.42
C ILE A 78 0.57 2.11 -1.02
N TYR A 79 -0.13 2.66 -0.03
CA TYR A 79 0.19 2.54 1.39
C TYR A 79 -1.06 2.03 2.11
N GLN A 80 -0.92 1.03 2.97
CA GLN A 80 -1.95 0.74 3.98
C GLN A 80 -1.70 1.64 5.17
N VAL A 81 -2.71 2.42 5.54
CA VAL A 81 -2.65 3.47 6.56
C VAL A 81 -3.78 3.29 7.57
N PRO A 82 -3.70 3.86 8.79
CA PRO A 82 -4.83 3.89 9.71
C PRO A 82 -5.95 4.81 9.20
N LYS A 83 -7.15 4.58 9.73
CA LYS A 83 -8.35 5.39 9.46
C LYS A 83 -8.13 6.90 9.64
N SER A 84 -7.30 7.28 10.60
CA SER A 84 -7.07 8.69 10.97
C SER A 84 -6.23 9.43 9.93
N SER A 85 -5.36 8.75 9.18
CA SER A 85 -4.42 9.36 8.23
C SER A 85 -5.11 10.29 7.22
N LYS A 86 -6.32 9.95 6.75
CA LYS A 86 -7.09 10.83 5.88
C LYS A 86 -7.36 12.19 6.53
N ARG A 87 -7.88 12.17 7.76
CA ARG A 87 -8.25 13.38 8.49
C ARG A 87 -6.98 14.17 8.84
N ASP A 88 -5.98 13.50 9.38
CA ASP A 88 -4.77 14.14 9.89
C ASP A 88 -3.94 14.76 8.74
N PHE A 89 -3.85 14.06 7.60
CA PHE A 89 -3.30 14.60 6.36
C PHE A 89 -4.09 15.82 5.89
N SER A 90 -5.43 15.74 5.82
CA SER A 90 -6.26 16.84 5.34
C SER A 90 -6.15 18.12 6.18
N LEU A 91 -5.90 17.97 7.48
CA LEU A 91 -5.74 19.09 8.42
C LEU A 91 -4.33 19.70 8.38
N SER A 92 -3.35 18.97 7.86
CA SER A 92 -1.94 19.38 7.88
C SER A 92 -1.40 19.74 6.50
N ALA A 93 -2.02 19.27 5.41
CA ALA A 93 -1.53 19.43 4.05
C ALA A 93 -1.93 20.77 3.38
N TYR A 94 -1.86 21.88 4.11
CA TYR A 94 -2.18 23.22 3.59
C TYR A 94 -0.92 23.94 3.09
N GLY A 95 -1.01 24.62 1.95
CA GLY A 95 0.12 25.35 1.36
C GLY A 95 1.30 24.43 1.03
N ASP A 96 2.49 24.79 1.51
CA ASP A 96 3.74 24.06 1.24
C ASP A 96 3.98 22.89 2.21
N GLN A 97 3.09 22.65 3.18
CA GLN A 97 3.22 21.61 4.22
C GLN A 97 2.80 20.21 3.77
N ALA A 98 2.36 20.05 2.52
CA ALA A 98 1.90 18.76 2.00
C ALA A 98 2.97 17.66 2.05
N GLY A 99 4.25 18.02 1.91
CA GLY A 99 5.37 17.09 2.04
C GLY A 99 5.55 16.58 3.48
N GLU A 100 5.46 17.48 4.47
CA GLU A 100 5.52 17.14 5.90
C GLU A 100 4.32 16.28 6.29
N ALA A 101 3.11 16.67 5.89
CA ALA A 101 1.90 15.90 6.12
C ALA A 101 1.97 14.50 5.48
N PHE A 102 2.55 14.38 4.28
CA PHE A 102 2.81 13.07 3.68
C PHE A 102 3.79 12.26 4.53
N HIS A 103 4.90 12.87 4.97
CA HIS A 103 5.91 12.19 5.78
C HIS A 103 5.30 11.57 7.05
N ASP A 104 4.55 12.39 7.79
CA ASP A 104 4.04 12.03 9.11
C ASP A 104 2.87 11.03 9.07
N TYR A 105 1.92 11.24 8.15
CA TYR A 105 0.63 10.53 8.20
C TYR A 105 0.50 9.43 7.15
N ILE A 106 1.40 9.37 6.17
CA ILE A 106 1.37 8.36 5.10
C ILE A 106 2.69 7.60 5.04
N HIS A 107 3.82 8.29 4.89
CA HIS A 107 5.12 7.66 4.70
C HIS A 107 5.63 6.92 5.94
N ALA A 108 5.19 7.30 7.14
CA ALA A 108 5.41 6.53 8.37
C ALA A 108 4.99 5.05 8.24
N TYR A 109 4.05 4.75 7.33
CA TYR A 109 3.55 3.40 7.06
C TYR A 109 4.17 2.73 5.82
N ARG A 110 5.29 3.23 5.30
CA ARG A 110 5.94 2.72 4.07
C ARG A 110 6.18 1.20 4.03
N ASN A 111 6.36 0.58 5.19
CA ASN A 111 6.67 -0.84 5.31
C ASN A 111 5.42 -1.72 5.46
N SER A 112 4.20 -1.16 5.56
CA SER A 112 2.99 -1.95 5.80
C SER A 112 2.68 -2.93 4.67
N LEU A 113 2.83 -2.46 3.42
CA LEU A 113 2.67 -3.26 2.20
C LEU A 113 4.00 -3.57 1.50
N GLY A 114 5.09 -2.88 1.86
CA GLY A 114 6.35 -2.92 1.10
C GLY A 114 6.25 -2.32 -0.31
N CYS A 115 5.17 -1.57 -0.59
CA CYS A 115 4.89 -0.96 -1.89
C CYS A 115 5.27 0.51 -2.02
N ALA A 116 5.87 1.07 -0.96
CA ALA A 116 6.42 2.42 -1.01
C ALA A 116 7.65 2.47 -1.92
N PRO A 117 7.88 3.58 -2.63
CA PRO A 117 9.14 3.79 -3.35
C PRO A 117 10.31 3.84 -2.38
N GLU A 118 11.45 3.31 -2.81
CA GLU A 118 12.71 3.55 -2.13
C GLU A 118 13.20 4.96 -2.47
N PHE A 119 13.15 5.86 -1.49
CA PHE A 119 13.82 7.16 -1.58
C PHE A 119 15.28 6.97 -1.19
N ARG A 120 16.19 7.44 -2.05
CA ARG A 120 17.63 7.46 -1.80
C ARG A 120 18.08 8.83 -1.33
#